data_AF-A0AAN4JBD4-F1
#
_entry.id   AF-A0AAN4JBD4-F1
#
_cell.length_a   1.000
_cell.length_b   1.000
_cell.length_c   1.000
_cell.angle_alpha   90.00
_cell.angle_beta   90.00
_cell.angle_gamma   90.00
#
_symmetry.space_group_name_H-M   'P 1'
#
loop_
_entity.id
_entity.type
_entity.pdbx_description
1 polymer ?
#
loop_
_entity_poly.entity_id
_entity_poly.type
_entity_poly.pdbx_seq_one_letter_code
_entity_poly.pdbx_strand_id
1 'polypeptide(L)'
;MTIDMEHIVIQPLIRQHAANAAFYWHQKEESRFSPLVKNYDLRQFDEYINANLDGLRVAGESGWVESHLALKRWHSQGEAFVCGVLAHQYQNPDRMMAVREYVYKYPDMTLDGYIAALSFLSKDLIDAIVNELLSSPISLDTQIALSICARFKKKLPEDFILSKLQSGNAGESIAACNYIRCLGLQNFLPELKKYFVGSALSVRFAILQTACWLSSDKAILITPLCSLISDYLSLSSFKGLDGIKKNKQLEILLRLLGQCCSDFHVPSEFILKLPGHLQIIFYAHYADSGNLPNLLHLMEKEDLSRIAFVAVSLITGLDIDDTEYLLPTQDEKLPEISSRLNVLRAGIGRPNIDKITSACSQYIGHGKLLRGKGITISWCNTNFNEESQLIRWIAAWHLFSFNNSIPPLDNVSDF
;
A
#
# COMPACT_ATOMS: atom_id res chain seq x y z
N MET A 1 -18.78 6.71 -50.60
CA MET A 1 -18.19 5.36 -50.49
C MET A 1 -17.27 5.40 -49.28
N THR A 2 -17.84 5.19 -48.10
CA THR A 2 -17.10 5.02 -46.86
C THR A 2 -16.42 3.66 -46.97
N ILE A 3 -15.09 3.66 -47.04
CA ILE A 3 -14.31 2.43 -46.89
C ILE A 3 -14.49 2.04 -45.43
N ASP A 4 -15.40 1.10 -45.18
CA ASP A 4 -15.49 0.40 -43.92
C ASP A 4 -14.22 -0.44 -43.84
N MET A 5 -13.17 0.14 -43.23
CA MET A 5 -11.99 -0.64 -42.91
C MET A 5 -12.42 -1.60 -41.80
N GLU A 6 -12.80 -2.82 -42.19
CA GLU A 6 -12.82 -3.95 -41.27
C GLU A 6 -11.42 -4.08 -40.68
N HIS A 7 -11.20 -3.42 -39.54
CA HIS A 7 -9.98 -3.57 -38.78
C HIS A 7 -9.85 -5.05 -38.43
N ILE A 8 -8.80 -5.71 -38.91
CA ILE A 8 -8.51 -7.09 -38.57
C ILE A 8 -8.32 -7.17 -37.05
N VAL A 9 -9.34 -7.66 -36.36
CA VAL A 9 -9.34 -7.86 -34.92
C VAL A 9 -8.47 -9.06 -34.58
N ILE A 10 -7.26 -8.80 -34.08
CA ILE A 10 -6.37 -9.87 -33.58
C ILE A 10 -6.72 -10.16 -32.12
N GLN A 11 -7.70 -11.03 -31.88
CA GLN A 11 -8.18 -11.34 -30.52
C GLN A 11 -7.07 -11.67 -29.49
N PRO A 12 -6.03 -12.46 -29.82
CA PRO A 12 -4.94 -12.73 -28.87
C PRO A 12 -4.22 -11.46 -28.40
N LEU A 13 -4.07 -10.47 -29.28
CA LEU A 13 -3.43 -9.19 -28.95
C LEU A 13 -4.31 -8.36 -28.01
N ILE A 14 -5.63 -8.37 -28.22
CA ILE A 14 -6.59 -7.68 -27.34
C ILE A 14 -6.57 -8.31 -25.94
N ARG A 15 -6.57 -9.64 -25.86
CA ARG A 15 -6.43 -10.36 -24.57
C ARG A 15 -5.13 -9.99 -23.87
N GLN A 16 -4.04 -9.86 -24.63
CA GLN A 16 -2.75 -9.46 -24.09
C GLN A 16 -2.79 -8.02 -23.55
N HIS A 17 -3.44 -7.07 -24.23
CA HIS A 17 -3.63 -5.73 -23.71
C HIS A 17 -4.42 -5.72 -22.39
N ALA A 18 -5.52 -6.47 -22.30
CA ALA A 18 -6.30 -6.59 -21.07
C ALA A 18 -5.47 -7.16 -19.91
N ALA A 19 -4.75 -8.25 -20.17
CA ALA A 19 -3.90 -8.90 -19.17
C ALA A 19 -2.73 -8.00 -18.73
N ASN A 20 -2.07 -7.32 -19.67
CA ASN A 20 -0.95 -6.43 -19.37
C ASN A 20 -1.38 -5.21 -18.57
N ALA A 21 -2.50 -4.57 -18.92
CA ALA A 21 -3.02 -3.43 -18.17
C ALA A 21 -3.34 -3.82 -16.71
N ALA A 22 -4.02 -4.96 -16.53
CA ALA A 22 -4.31 -5.52 -15.21
C ALA A 22 -3.02 -5.84 -14.42
N PHE A 23 -2.04 -6.46 -15.08
CA PHE A 23 -0.76 -6.81 -14.49
C PHE A 23 0.03 -5.59 -14.03
N TYR A 24 0.26 -4.59 -14.90
CA TYR A 24 1.03 -3.40 -14.53
C TYR A 24 0.33 -2.56 -13.47
N TRP A 25 -1.01 -2.49 -13.49
CA TRP A 25 -1.76 -1.88 -12.41
C TRP A 25 -1.52 -2.59 -11.07
N HIS A 26 -1.57 -3.94 -11.06
CA HIS A 26 -1.32 -4.71 -9.85
C HIS A 26 0.11 -4.53 -9.35
N GLN A 27 1.10 -4.58 -10.25
CA GLN A 27 2.52 -4.33 -9.92
C GLN A 27 2.70 -2.94 -9.29
N LYS A 28 2.03 -1.92 -9.83
CA LYS A 28 2.03 -0.57 -9.25
C LYS A 28 1.49 -0.59 -7.82
N GLU A 29 0.28 -1.10 -7.60
CA GLU A 29 -0.36 -1.09 -6.28
C GLU A 29 0.43 -1.87 -5.21
N GLU A 30 1.04 -2.99 -5.59
CA GLU A 30 1.86 -3.82 -4.67
C GLU A 30 3.23 -3.20 -4.36
N SER A 31 3.67 -2.20 -5.11
CA SER A 31 5.01 -1.61 -4.99
C SER A 31 5.16 -0.62 -3.84
N ARG A 32 4.10 -0.30 -3.09
CA ARG A 32 4.09 0.72 -2.01
C ARG A 32 5.26 0.63 -1.03
N PHE A 33 5.67 -0.59 -0.68
CA PHE A 33 6.76 -0.84 0.27
C PHE A 33 7.97 -1.52 -0.38
N SER A 34 8.08 -1.44 -1.71
CA SER A 34 9.20 -2.02 -2.43
C SER A 34 10.47 -1.20 -2.16
N PRO A 35 11.58 -1.84 -1.76
CA PRO A 35 12.87 -1.18 -1.68
C PRO A 35 13.52 -0.98 -3.06
N LEU A 36 13.01 -1.65 -4.10
CA LEU A 36 13.58 -1.68 -5.45
C LEU A 36 12.87 -0.74 -6.43
N VAL A 37 11.56 -0.52 -6.25
CA VAL A 37 10.76 0.28 -7.19
C VAL A 37 10.91 1.76 -6.87
N LYS A 38 11.47 2.52 -7.81
CA LYS A 38 11.66 3.98 -7.74
C LYS A 38 10.55 4.71 -8.49
N ASN A 39 10.55 6.04 -8.41
CA ASN A 39 9.53 6.88 -9.07
C ASN A 39 9.52 6.78 -10.58
N TYR A 40 10.70 6.58 -11.18
CA TYR A 40 10.80 6.34 -12.61
C TYR A 40 10.06 5.05 -13.02
N ASP A 41 10.19 3.98 -12.24
CA ASP A 41 9.51 2.71 -12.51
C ASP A 41 7.98 2.85 -12.40
N LEU A 42 7.48 3.61 -11.42
CA LEU A 42 6.05 3.89 -11.31
C LEU A 42 5.50 4.64 -12.53
N ARG A 43 6.24 5.66 -13.01
CA ARG A 43 5.88 6.37 -14.25
C ARG A 43 5.87 5.44 -15.45
N GLN A 44 6.84 4.53 -15.52
CA GLN A 44 6.90 3.53 -16.58
C GLN A 44 5.70 2.56 -16.50
N PHE A 45 5.29 2.14 -15.31
CA PHE A 45 4.06 1.36 -15.13
C PHE A 45 2.83 2.14 -15.61
N ASP A 46 2.73 3.44 -15.33
CA ASP A 46 1.63 4.26 -15.84
C ASP A 46 1.62 4.37 -17.37
N GLU A 47 2.79 4.52 -18.00
CA GLU A 47 2.93 4.50 -19.46
C GLU A 47 2.46 3.16 -20.04
N TYR A 48 2.85 2.03 -19.44
CA TYR A 48 2.42 0.71 -19.88
C TYR A 48 0.92 0.47 -19.66
N ILE A 49 0.37 0.90 -18.51
CA ILE A 49 -1.07 0.83 -18.25
C ILE A 49 -1.82 1.60 -19.32
N ASN A 50 -1.43 2.86 -19.57
CA ASN A 50 -2.09 3.71 -20.55
C ASN A 50 -2.00 3.15 -21.97
N ALA A 51 -0.83 2.69 -22.41
CA ALA A 51 -0.64 2.11 -23.74
C ALA A 51 -1.52 0.87 -23.97
N ASN A 52 -1.66 0.01 -22.96
CA ASN A 52 -2.52 -1.17 -23.07
C ASN A 52 -4.02 -0.82 -23.02
N LEU A 53 -4.41 0.16 -22.19
CA LEU A 53 -5.78 0.67 -22.21
C LEU A 53 -6.13 1.33 -23.54
N ASP A 54 -5.20 2.04 -24.18
CA ASP A 54 -5.38 2.60 -25.53
C ASP A 54 -5.58 1.50 -26.59
N GLY A 55 -4.81 0.42 -26.52
CA GLY A 55 -5.02 -0.75 -27.38
C GLY A 55 -6.44 -1.34 -27.26
N LEU A 56 -6.97 -1.42 -26.03
CA LEU A 56 -8.35 -1.88 -25.79
C LEU A 56 -9.39 -0.89 -26.31
N ARG A 57 -9.14 0.41 -26.19
CA ARG A 57 -10.03 1.47 -26.71
C ARG A 57 -10.13 1.40 -28.23
N VAL A 58 -8.99 1.25 -28.91
CA VAL A 58 -8.94 1.11 -30.38
C VAL A 58 -9.68 -0.15 -30.83
N ALA A 59 -9.63 -1.23 -30.04
CA ALA A 59 -10.37 -2.45 -30.31
C ALA A 59 -11.90 -2.36 -30.08
N GLY A 60 -12.39 -1.24 -29.52
CA GLY A 60 -13.82 -0.97 -29.35
C GLY A 60 -14.57 -2.07 -28.59
N GLU A 61 -15.64 -2.61 -29.19
CA GLU A 61 -16.44 -3.69 -28.60
C GLU A 61 -15.61 -4.93 -28.26
N SER A 62 -14.66 -5.31 -29.14
CA SER A 62 -13.81 -6.48 -28.87
C SER A 62 -12.92 -6.28 -27.65
N GLY A 63 -12.45 -5.04 -27.44
CA GLY A 63 -11.72 -4.65 -26.22
C GLY A 63 -12.56 -4.86 -24.97
N TRP A 64 -13.79 -4.35 -24.97
CA TRP A 64 -14.73 -4.55 -23.86
C TRP A 64 -15.03 -6.03 -23.60
N VAL A 65 -15.39 -6.80 -24.64
CA VAL A 65 -15.78 -8.21 -24.50
C VAL A 65 -14.65 -9.03 -23.87
N GLU A 66 -13.42 -8.88 -24.36
CA GLU A 66 -12.27 -9.64 -23.85
C GLU A 66 -11.89 -9.22 -22.42
N SER A 67 -11.95 -7.92 -22.08
CA SER A 67 -11.74 -7.46 -20.70
C SER A 67 -12.83 -7.99 -19.75
N HIS A 68 -14.10 -7.95 -20.15
CA HIS A 68 -15.20 -8.43 -19.33
C HIS A 68 -15.16 -9.96 -19.14
N LEU A 69 -14.75 -10.71 -20.17
CA LEU A 69 -14.49 -12.14 -20.05
C LEU A 69 -13.34 -12.44 -19.06
N ALA A 70 -12.29 -11.61 -19.06
CA ALA A 70 -11.20 -11.73 -18.09
C ALA A 70 -11.71 -11.46 -16.66
N LEU A 71 -12.50 -10.41 -16.44
CA LEU A 71 -13.11 -10.12 -15.13
C LEU A 71 -13.99 -11.28 -14.65
N LYS A 72 -14.84 -11.83 -15.52
CA LYS A 72 -15.67 -13.01 -15.23
C LYS A 72 -14.88 -14.27 -14.90
N ARG A 73 -13.66 -14.40 -15.42
CA ARG A 73 -12.81 -15.57 -15.18
C ARG A 73 -12.01 -15.44 -13.89
N TRP A 74 -11.40 -14.29 -13.67
CA TRP A 74 -10.39 -14.12 -12.62
C TRP A 74 -10.91 -13.41 -11.38
N HIS A 75 -11.93 -12.56 -11.52
CA HIS A 75 -12.49 -11.75 -10.44
C HIS A 75 -11.43 -10.95 -9.67
N SER A 76 -10.35 -10.52 -10.31
CA SER A 76 -9.24 -9.85 -9.62
C SER A 76 -9.33 -8.33 -9.73
N GLN A 77 -8.54 -7.68 -8.88
CA GLN A 77 -8.50 -6.23 -8.77
C GLN A 77 -8.03 -5.61 -10.11
N GLY A 78 -7.07 -6.25 -10.78
CA GLY A 78 -6.56 -5.78 -12.08
C GLY A 78 -7.61 -5.82 -13.19
N GLU A 79 -8.40 -6.90 -13.30
CA GLU A 79 -9.47 -6.94 -14.30
C GLU A 79 -10.62 -6.00 -13.95
N ALA A 80 -10.95 -5.83 -12.66
CA ALA A 80 -11.95 -4.87 -12.21
C ALA A 80 -11.53 -3.43 -12.55
N PHE A 81 -10.23 -3.12 -12.42
CA PHE A 81 -9.64 -1.87 -12.86
C PHE A 81 -9.82 -1.65 -14.37
N VAL A 82 -9.38 -2.59 -15.20
CA VAL A 82 -9.47 -2.45 -16.68
C VAL A 82 -10.92 -2.29 -17.13
N CYS A 83 -11.82 -3.17 -16.67
CA CYS A 83 -13.23 -3.10 -17.01
C CYS A 83 -13.89 -1.82 -16.49
N GLY A 84 -13.54 -1.37 -15.29
CA GLY A 84 -14.03 -0.11 -14.73
C GLY A 84 -13.66 1.08 -15.62
N VAL A 85 -12.41 1.15 -16.08
CA VAL A 85 -11.97 2.25 -16.96
C VAL A 85 -12.75 2.23 -18.27
N LEU A 86 -12.86 1.07 -18.92
CA LEU A 86 -13.57 0.94 -20.19
C LEU A 86 -15.07 1.23 -20.03
N ALA A 87 -15.73 0.70 -19.00
CA ALA A 87 -17.17 0.90 -18.78
C ALA A 87 -17.54 2.37 -18.61
N HIS A 88 -16.75 3.11 -17.83
CA HIS A 88 -17.04 4.51 -17.52
C HIS A 88 -16.65 5.48 -18.64
N GLN A 89 -15.62 5.18 -19.43
CA GLN A 89 -15.22 6.03 -20.56
C GLN A 89 -16.25 6.07 -21.68
N TYR A 90 -16.96 4.96 -21.93
CA TYR A 90 -18.05 4.93 -22.90
C TYR A 90 -19.40 5.40 -22.33
N GLN A 91 -19.44 5.79 -21.06
CA GLN A 91 -20.66 6.16 -20.33
C GLN A 91 -21.82 5.17 -20.54
N ASN A 92 -21.50 3.87 -20.67
CA ASN A 92 -22.48 2.84 -20.99
C ASN A 92 -23.03 2.23 -19.69
N PRO A 93 -24.31 2.49 -19.33
CA PRO A 93 -24.86 2.06 -18.05
C PRO A 93 -24.87 0.53 -17.89
N ASP A 94 -25.11 -0.22 -18.96
CA ASP A 94 -25.14 -1.68 -18.93
C ASP A 94 -23.75 -2.24 -18.61
N ARG A 95 -22.71 -1.67 -19.21
CA ARG A 95 -21.31 -2.04 -18.92
C ARG A 95 -20.93 -1.68 -17.49
N MET A 96 -21.31 -0.49 -17.02
CA MET A 96 -21.07 -0.08 -15.63
C MET A 96 -21.74 -1.05 -14.65
N MET A 97 -23.00 -1.42 -14.90
CA MET A 97 -23.73 -2.38 -14.09
C MET A 97 -23.07 -3.75 -14.11
N ALA A 98 -22.65 -4.23 -15.29
CA ALA A 98 -21.96 -5.50 -15.43
C ALA A 98 -20.66 -5.56 -14.59
N VAL A 99 -19.89 -4.47 -14.51
CA VAL A 99 -18.72 -4.42 -13.61
C VAL A 99 -19.16 -4.39 -12.15
N ARG A 100 -20.13 -3.54 -11.78
CA ARG A 100 -20.62 -3.39 -10.40
C ARG A 100 -21.16 -4.71 -9.85
N GLU A 101 -21.81 -5.55 -10.66
CA GLU A 101 -22.28 -6.88 -10.25
C GLU A 101 -21.15 -7.76 -9.70
N TYR A 102 -19.98 -7.78 -10.34
CA TYR A 102 -18.81 -8.49 -9.82
C TYR A 102 -18.23 -7.83 -8.58
N VAL A 103 -18.27 -6.50 -8.50
CA VAL A 103 -17.83 -5.76 -7.31
C VAL A 103 -18.69 -6.07 -6.09
N TYR A 104 -20.01 -6.12 -6.26
CA TYR A 104 -20.93 -6.52 -5.19
C TYR A 104 -20.75 -7.99 -4.79
N LYS A 105 -20.46 -8.86 -5.74
CA LYS A 105 -20.32 -10.31 -5.48
C LYS A 105 -18.97 -10.70 -4.90
N TYR A 106 -17.90 -10.00 -5.28
CA TYR A 106 -16.51 -10.31 -4.90
C TYR A 106 -15.73 -9.07 -4.42
N PRO A 107 -16.23 -8.33 -3.41
CA PRO A 107 -15.66 -7.05 -3.00
C PRO A 107 -14.19 -7.16 -2.57
N ASP A 108 -13.81 -8.20 -1.82
CA ASP A 108 -12.42 -8.43 -1.41
C ASP A 108 -11.45 -8.60 -2.58
N MET A 109 -11.95 -9.01 -3.75
CA MET A 109 -11.13 -9.29 -4.92
C MET A 109 -11.22 -8.23 -6.02
N THR A 110 -12.18 -7.30 -5.98
CA THR A 110 -12.44 -6.38 -7.11
C THR A 110 -12.63 -4.91 -6.73
N LEU A 111 -12.90 -4.60 -5.45
CA LEU A 111 -13.29 -3.25 -5.02
C LEU A 111 -12.20 -2.19 -5.25
N ASP A 112 -10.97 -2.44 -4.82
CA ASP A 112 -9.87 -1.48 -4.91
C ASP A 112 -9.51 -1.15 -6.36
N GLY A 113 -9.54 -2.16 -7.24
CA GLY A 113 -9.35 -2.03 -8.67
C GLY A 113 -10.44 -1.18 -9.32
N TYR A 114 -11.69 -1.45 -8.98
CA TYR A 114 -12.82 -0.65 -9.45
C TYR A 114 -12.72 0.81 -8.96
N ILE A 115 -12.39 1.06 -7.69
CA ILE A 115 -12.17 2.42 -7.15
C ILE A 115 -11.02 3.11 -7.89
N ALA A 116 -9.91 2.40 -8.14
CA ALA A 116 -8.79 2.94 -8.89
C ALA A 116 -9.18 3.32 -10.32
N ALA A 117 -10.05 2.55 -10.97
CA ALA A 117 -10.54 2.86 -12.31
C ALA A 117 -11.29 4.19 -12.38
N LEU A 118 -12.08 4.51 -11.35
CA LEU A 118 -12.81 5.78 -11.27
C LEU A 118 -11.88 6.99 -11.22
N SER A 119 -10.61 6.79 -10.83
CA SER A 119 -9.61 7.85 -10.80
C SER A 119 -9.14 8.30 -12.19
N PHE A 120 -9.51 7.57 -13.24
CA PHE A 120 -9.25 7.91 -14.65
C PHE A 120 -10.36 8.77 -15.27
N LEU A 121 -11.41 9.11 -14.50
CA LEU A 121 -12.54 9.88 -15.00
C LEU A 121 -12.34 11.37 -14.80
N SER A 122 -13.08 12.16 -15.59
CA SER A 122 -13.16 13.61 -15.44
C SER A 122 -13.83 13.99 -14.12
N LYS A 123 -13.50 15.17 -13.60
CA LYS A 123 -14.04 15.66 -12.34
C LYS A 123 -15.58 15.72 -12.33
N ASP A 124 -16.18 16.17 -13.44
CA ASP A 124 -17.64 16.31 -13.58
C ASP A 124 -18.36 14.96 -13.49
N LEU A 125 -17.82 13.92 -14.13
CA LEU A 125 -18.36 12.56 -14.02
C LEU A 125 -18.25 12.04 -12.58
N ILE A 126 -17.15 12.36 -11.90
CA ILE A 126 -16.94 11.96 -10.51
C ILE A 126 -17.91 12.64 -9.55
N ASP A 127 -18.32 13.90 -9.79
CA ASP A 127 -19.38 14.55 -9.02
C ASP A 127 -20.73 13.84 -9.18
N ALA A 128 -21.11 13.50 -10.41
CA ALA A 128 -22.35 12.79 -10.69
C ALA A 128 -22.38 11.40 -10.03
N ILE A 129 -21.32 10.61 -10.20
CA ILE A 129 -21.19 9.26 -9.64
C ILE A 129 -21.22 9.30 -8.10
N VAL A 130 -20.50 10.23 -7.48
CA VAL A 130 -20.50 10.34 -6.01
C VAL A 130 -21.89 10.64 -5.48
N ASN A 131 -22.65 11.54 -6.10
CA ASN A 131 -24.00 11.87 -5.66
C ASN A 131 -24.96 10.67 -5.80
N GLU A 132 -24.84 9.91 -6.90
CA GLU A 132 -25.60 8.66 -7.11
C GLU A 132 -25.29 7.66 -5.98
N LEU A 133 -24.01 7.39 -5.72
CA LEU A 133 -23.58 6.38 -4.75
C LEU A 133 -23.88 6.78 -3.30
N LEU A 134 -23.77 8.06 -2.93
CA LEU A 134 -24.12 8.54 -1.59
C LEU A 134 -25.63 8.47 -1.31
N SER A 135 -26.45 8.48 -2.36
CA SER A 135 -27.91 8.33 -2.24
C SER A 135 -28.34 6.86 -2.22
N SER A 136 -27.43 5.93 -2.52
CA SER A 136 -27.72 4.50 -2.56
C SER A 136 -27.86 3.91 -1.16
N PRO A 137 -28.84 3.02 -0.92
CA PRO A 137 -28.94 2.27 0.34
C PRO A 137 -27.89 1.15 0.44
N ILE A 138 -27.13 0.89 -0.62
CA ILE A 138 -26.14 -0.19 -0.66
C ILE A 138 -24.88 0.27 0.06
N SER A 139 -24.48 -0.48 1.08
CA SER A 139 -23.28 -0.20 1.88
C SER A 139 -22.00 -0.10 1.03
N LEU A 140 -21.86 -0.96 0.01
CA LEU A 140 -20.69 -0.94 -0.86
C LEU A 140 -20.63 0.33 -1.72
N ASP A 141 -21.77 0.89 -2.13
CA ASP A 141 -21.80 2.16 -2.86
C ASP A 141 -21.32 3.30 -1.96
N THR A 142 -21.72 3.31 -0.69
CA THR A 142 -21.19 4.26 0.30
C THR A 142 -19.67 4.12 0.46
N GLN A 143 -19.15 2.89 0.49
CA GLN A 143 -17.70 2.64 0.59
C GLN A 143 -16.94 3.16 -0.63
N ILE A 144 -17.48 2.93 -1.83
CA ILE A 144 -16.93 3.44 -3.09
C ILE A 144 -16.96 4.97 -3.07
N ALA A 145 -18.08 5.59 -2.71
CA ALA A 145 -18.23 7.03 -2.65
C ALA A 145 -17.23 7.69 -1.67
N LEU A 146 -17.09 7.16 -0.46
CA LEU A 146 -16.11 7.63 0.52
C LEU A 146 -14.68 7.56 -0.02
N SER A 147 -14.33 6.45 -0.68
CA SER A 147 -12.98 6.24 -1.23
C SER A 147 -12.66 7.21 -2.37
N ILE A 148 -13.63 7.46 -3.26
CA ILE A 148 -13.51 8.48 -4.31
C ILE A 148 -13.39 9.87 -3.69
N CYS A 149 -14.26 10.21 -2.73
CA CYS A 149 -14.20 11.51 -2.08
C CYS A 149 -12.85 11.74 -1.39
N ALA A 150 -12.30 10.69 -0.77
CA ALA A 150 -10.97 10.73 -0.17
C ALA A 150 -9.89 11.09 -1.21
N ARG A 151 -9.88 10.37 -2.33
CA ARG A 151 -8.87 10.55 -3.39
C ARG A 151 -8.97 11.91 -4.09
N PHE A 152 -10.19 12.37 -4.35
CA PHE A 152 -10.43 13.69 -4.96
C PHE A 152 -10.51 14.83 -3.92
N LYS A 153 -10.21 14.55 -2.65
CA LYS A 153 -10.23 15.51 -1.53
C LYS A 153 -11.56 16.29 -1.44
N LYS A 154 -12.68 15.64 -1.77
CA LYS A 154 -14.03 16.20 -1.67
C LYS A 154 -14.48 16.15 -0.22
N LYS A 155 -14.92 17.29 0.30
CA LYS A 155 -15.40 17.39 1.67
C LYS A 155 -16.85 16.90 1.77
N LEU A 156 -17.09 15.99 2.71
CA LEU A 156 -18.39 15.52 3.14
C LEU A 156 -18.75 16.12 4.52
N PRO A 157 -20.05 16.23 4.86
CA PRO A 157 -20.49 16.68 6.18
C PRO A 157 -19.95 15.79 7.31
N GLU A 158 -19.52 16.38 8.42
CA GLU A 158 -18.94 15.64 9.57
C GLU A 158 -19.90 14.60 10.15
N ASP A 159 -21.17 14.97 10.33
CA ASP A 159 -22.23 14.07 10.84
C ASP A 159 -22.42 12.83 9.95
N PHE A 160 -22.28 12.98 8.63
CA PHE A 160 -22.33 11.85 7.71
C PHE A 160 -21.18 10.88 8.02
N ILE A 161 -19.96 11.37 8.18
CA ILE A 161 -18.79 10.52 8.45
C ILE A 161 -18.89 9.83 9.80
N LEU A 162 -19.33 10.56 10.83
CA LEU A 162 -19.60 9.99 12.16
C LEU A 162 -20.63 8.86 12.07
N SER A 163 -21.71 9.05 11.32
CA SER A 163 -22.72 8.01 11.12
C SER A 163 -22.15 6.75 10.47
N LYS A 164 -21.17 6.90 9.56
CA LYS A 164 -20.52 5.76 8.87
C LYS A 164 -19.52 5.03 9.74
N LEU A 165 -18.76 5.75 10.57
CA LEU A 165 -17.95 5.13 11.62
C LEU A 165 -18.81 4.31 12.58
N GLN A 166 -19.99 4.82 12.95
CA GLN A 166 -20.91 4.24 13.93
C GLN A 166 -21.94 3.25 13.36
N SER A 167 -21.93 3.01 12.04
CA SER A 167 -22.95 2.22 11.33
C SER A 167 -23.03 0.75 11.76
N GLY A 168 -21.98 0.23 12.41
CA GLY A 168 -21.83 -1.20 12.69
C GLY A 168 -21.42 -2.03 11.48
N ASN A 169 -21.39 -1.44 10.27
CA ASN A 169 -20.89 -2.08 9.06
C ASN A 169 -19.37 -1.89 8.96
N ALA A 170 -18.61 -3.00 9.00
CA ALA A 170 -17.15 -2.94 8.99
C ALA A 170 -16.58 -2.25 7.74
N GLY A 171 -17.17 -2.46 6.56
CA GLY A 171 -16.71 -1.84 5.32
C GLY A 171 -16.90 -0.32 5.32
N GLU A 172 -18.07 0.16 5.76
CA GLU A 172 -18.33 1.60 5.93
C GLU A 172 -17.41 2.24 6.96
N SER A 173 -17.19 1.60 8.10
CA SER A 173 -16.25 2.10 9.12
C SER A 173 -14.82 2.19 8.57
N ILE A 174 -14.36 1.18 7.81
CA ILE A 174 -13.02 1.19 7.19
C ILE A 174 -12.92 2.29 6.13
N ALA A 175 -13.92 2.43 5.26
CA ALA A 175 -13.95 3.48 4.24
C ALA A 175 -13.95 4.89 4.87
N ALA A 176 -14.70 5.09 5.95
CA ALA A 176 -14.70 6.33 6.72
C ALA A 176 -13.33 6.61 7.36
N CYS A 177 -12.68 5.59 7.94
CA CYS A 177 -11.31 5.72 8.47
C CYS A 177 -10.31 6.15 7.40
N ASN A 178 -10.38 5.53 6.22
CA ASN A 178 -9.53 5.88 5.08
C ASN A 178 -9.78 7.32 4.61
N TYR A 179 -11.05 7.73 4.50
CA TYR A 179 -11.40 9.10 4.15
C TYR A 179 -10.84 10.10 5.17
N ILE A 180 -11.03 9.86 6.47
CA ILE A 180 -10.54 10.70 7.57
C ILE A 180 -9.02 10.84 7.50
N ARG A 181 -8.32 9.73 7.25
CA ARG A 181 -6.87 9.67 7.12
C ARG A 181 -6.40 10.48 5.92
N CYS A 182 -6.92 10.21 4.71
CA CYS A 182 -6.49 10.88 3.47
C CYS A 182 -6.69 12.40 3.52
N LEU A 183 -7.74 12.88 4.20
CA LEU A 183 -7.99 14.32 4.35
C LEU A 183 -7.29 14.93 5.58
N GLY A 184 -6.61 14.14 6.42
CA GLY A 184 -5.92 14.64 7.60
C GLY A 184 -6.87 15.21 8.67
N LEU A 185 -8.07 14.64 8.83
CA LEU A 185 -9.13 15.21 9.70
C LEU A 185 -8.88 14.90 11.19
N GLN A 186 -8.00 15.68 11.82
CA GLN A 186 -7.55 15.48 13.21
C GLN A 186 -8.66 15.58 14.26
N ASN A 187 -9.74 16.31 13.96
CA ASN A 187 -10.90 16.46 14.85
C ASN A 187 -11.60 15.12 15.17
N PHE A 188 -11.41 14.09 14.34
CA PHE A 188 -11.98 12.76 14.57
C PHE A 188 -11.19 11.91 15.58
N LEU A 189 -9.98 12.30 15.99
CA LEU A 189 -9.16 11.52 16.92
C LEU A 189 -9.87 11.11 18.22
N PRO A 190 -10.64 11.98 18.92
CA PRO A 190 -11.37 11.57 20.12
C PRO A 190 -12.41 10.49 19.86
N GLU A 191 -13.06 10.51 18.70
CA GLU A 191 -14.03 9.50 18.31
C GLU A 191 -13.34 8.17 18.00
N LEU A 192 -12.25 8.19 17.22
CA LEU A 192 -11.48 7.00 16.85
C LEU A 192 -10.96 6.23 18.09
N LYS A 193 -10.55 6.94 19.15
CA LYS A 193 -10.06 6.34 20.41
C LYS A 193 -11.07 5.39 21.06
N LYS A 194 -12.37 5.62 20.87
CA LYS A 194 -13.43 4.75 21.42
C LYS A 194 -13.40 3.34 20.84
N TYR A 195 -12.79 3.17 19.67
CA TYR A 195 -12.76 1.92 18.90
C TYR A 195 -11.40 1.23 18.89
N PHE A 196 -10.46 1.65 19.74
CA PHE A 196 -9.15 0.98 19.87
C PHE A 196 -9.31 -0.48 20.33
N VAL A 197 -10.39 -0.76 21.06
CA VAL A 197 -10.74 -2.08 21.61
C VAL A 197 -12.21 -2.40 21.26
N GLY A 198 -12.56 -3.69 21.22
CA GLY A 198 -13.96 -4.15 21.15
C GLY A 198 -14.58 -4.22 19.75
N SER A 199 -13.93 -3.68 18.72
CA SER A 199 -14.38 -3.84 17.32
C SER A 199 -13.69 -5.01 16.60
N ALA A 200 -14.22 -5.41 15.45
CA ALA A 200 -13.59 -6.41 14.57
C ALA A 200 -12.14 -6.01 14.21
N LEU A 201 -11.25 -6.99 14.01
CA LEU A 201 -9.82 -6.75 13.79
C LEU A 201 -9.55 -5.83 12.58
N SER A 202 -10.29 -6.00 11.48
CA SER A 202 -10.16 -5.14 10.29
C SER A 202 -10.54 -3.68 10.55
N VAL A 203 -11.56 -3.45 11.39
CA VAL A 203 -11.97 -2.10 11.81
C VAL A 203 -10.92 -1.50 12.73
N ARG A 204 -10.45 -2.25 13.74
CA ARG A 204 -9.37 -1.81 14.64
C ARG A 204 -8.08 -1.48 13.87
N PHE A 205 -7.74 -2.28 12.87
CA PHE A 205 -6.62 -2.00 11.96
C PHE A 205 -6.78 -0.64 11.28
N ALA A 206 -7.93 -0.38 10.64
CA ALA A 206 -8.18 0.90 9.97
C ALA A 206 -8.19 2.09 10.95
N ILE A 207 -8.84 1.93 12.11
CA ILE A 207 -8.88 2.93 13.19
C ILE A 207 -7.46 3.28 13.67
N LEU A 208 -6.64 2.28 14.00
CA LEU A 208 -5.29 2.51 14.50
C LEU A 208 -4.38 3.06 13.42
N GLN A 209 -4.47 2.59 12.18
CA GLN A 209 -3.75 3.16 11.05
C GLN A 209 -4.08 4.65 10.90
N THR A 210 -5.36 5.02 10.92
CA THR A 210 -5.79 6.43 10.83
C THR A 210 -5.31 7.24 12.03
N ALA A 211 -5.48 6.74 13.25
CA ALA A 211 -5.04 7.42 14.47
C ALA A 211 -3.51 7.61 14.51
N CYS A 212 -2.74 6.66 13.97
CA CYS A 212 -1.29 6.75 13.85
C CYS A 212 -0.85 7.95 13.02
N TRP A 213 -1.50 8.21 11.90
CA TRP A 213 -1.22 9.41 11.13
C TRP A 213 -1.62 10.66 11.91
N LEU A 214 -2.86 10.74 12.38
CA LEU A 214 -3.42 11.98 12.92
C LEU A 214 -2.88 12.42 14.29
N SER A 215 -2.48 11.49 15.16
CA SER A 215 -2.12 11.82 16.55
C SER A 215 -0.81 12.60 16.64
N SER A 216 -0.79 13.70 17.38
CA SER A 216 0.45 14.41 17.75
C SER A 216 1.20 13.69 18.86
N ASP A 217 0.47 13.12 19.82
CA ASP A 217 1.03 12.25 20.86
C ASP A 217 1.04 10.80 20.34
N LYS A 218 2.22 10.32 19.93
CA LYS A 218 2.38 8.96 19.41
C LYS A 218 2.42 7.89 20.52
N ALA A 219 2.73 8.26 21.77
CA ALA A 219 2.92 7.30 22.85
C ALA A 219 1.62 6.55 23.19
N ILE A 220 0.47 7.23 23.10
CA ILE A 220 -0.85 6.65 23.37
C ILE A 220 -1.24 5.50 22.41
N LEU A 221 -0.55 5.40 21.26
CA LEU A 221 -0.84 4.41 20.22
C LEU A 221 -0.07 3.11 20.41
N ILE A 222 1.02 3.12 21.17
CA ILE A 222 1.94 1.98 21.33
C ILE A 222 1.20 0.77 21.92
N THR A 223 0.49 0.94 23.03
CA THR A 223 -0.24 -0.15 23.69
C THR A 223 -1.35 -0.73 22.79
N PRO A 224 -2.24 0.09 22.18
CA PRO A 224 -3.22 -0.41 21.22
C PRO A 224 -2.61 -1.15 20.03
N LEU A 225 -1.50 -0.66 19.47
CA LEU A 225 -0.78 -1.32 18.36
C LEU A 225 -0.23 -2.68 18.78
N CYS A 226 0.48 -2.76 19.92
CA CYS A 226 0.99 -4.02 20.45
C CYS A 226 -0.13 -5.05 20.70
N SER A 227 -1.27 -4.59 21.24
CA SER A 227 -2.45 -5.44 21.44
C SER A 227 -2.99 -5.97 20.12
N LEU A 228 -3.19 -5.12 19.11
CA LEU A 228 -3.71 -5.55 17.82
C LEU A 228 -2.74 -6.49 17.09
N ILE A 229 -1.44 -6.22 17.14
CA ILE A 229 -0.41 -7.11 16.57
C ILE A 229 -0.48 -8.48 17.25
N SER A 230 -0.62 -8.53 18.58
CA SER A 230 -0.77 -9.78 19.33
C SER A 230 -2.01 -10.56 18.89
N ASP A 231 -3.15 -9.88 18.72
CA ASP A 231 -4.40 -10.48 18.26
C ASP A 231 -4.22 -11.12 16.87
N TYR A 232 -3.60 -10.41 15.91
CA TYR A 232 -3.30 -10.96 14.59
C TYR A 232 -2.34 -12.14 14.64
N LEU A 233 -1.31 -12.11 15.49
CA LEU A 233 -0.36 -13.21 15.67
C LEU A 233 -1.04 -14.45 16.27
N SER A 234 -2.04 -14.27 17.13
CA SER A 234 -2.82 -15.37 17.73
C SER A 234 -3.75 -16.08 16.76
N LEU A 235 -4.11 -15.44 15.64
CA LEU A 235 -4.93 -16.08 14.61
C LEU A 235 -4.17 -17.26 14.01
N SER A 236 -4.90 -18.34 13.65
CA SER A 236 -4.33 -19.48 12.95
C SER A 236 -3.63 -19.06 11.65
N SER A 237 -2.70 -19.89 11.17
CA SER A 237 -2.03 -19.66 9.89
C SER A 237 -3.04 -19.84 8.75
N PHE A 238 -3.48 -18.72 8.16
CA PHE A 238 -4.30 -18.75 6.96
C PHE A 238 -3.45 -19.09 5.73
N LYS A 239 -4.06 -19.78 4.75
CA LYS A 239 -3.50 -20.01 3.41
C LYS A 239 -4.17 -19.08 2.41
N GLY A 240 -3.56 -18.91 1.23
CA GLY A 240 -4.12 -18.10 0.16
C GLY A 240 -4.23 -16.62 0.50
N LEU A 241 -5.28 -15.96 0.01
CA LEU A 241 -5.47 -14.51 0.10
C LEU A 241 -5.56 -14.01 1.55
N ASP A 242 -6.24 -14.74 2.44
CA ASP A 242 -6.38 -14.35 3.85
C ASP A 242 -5.04 -14.34 4.57
N GLY A 243 -4.15 -15.29 4.25
CA GLY A 243 -2.78 -15.32 4.76
C GLY A 243 -1.96 -14.13 4.28
N ILE A 244 -2.08 -13.78 3.00
CA ILE A 244 -1.42 -12.60 2.42
C ILE A 244 -1.94 -11.31 3.08
N LYS A 245 -3.26 -11.16 3.23
CA LYS A 245 -3.91 -10.00 3.85
C LYS A 245 -3.47 -9.83 5.31
N LYS A 246 -3.50 -10.91 6.10
CA LYS A 246 -3.01 -10.91 7.49
C LYS A 246 -1.55 -10.47 7.57
N ASN A 247 -0.68 -11.04 6.73
CA ASN A 247 0.75 -10.69 6.75
C ASN A 247 0.97 -9.23 6.40
N LYS A 248 0.33 -8.73 5.33
CA LYS A 248 0.41 -7.30 4.97
C LYS A 248 -0.07 -6.38 6.11
N GLN A 249 -1.16 -6.74 6.79
CA GLN A 249 -1.68 -5.98 7.94
C GLN A 249 -0.69 -5.97 9.10
N LEU A 250 -0.12 -7.13 9.47
CA LEU A 250 0.92 -7.21 10.49
C LEU A 250 2.11 -6.31 10.12
N GLU A 251 2.61 -6.42 8.90
CA GLU A 251 3.75 -5.63 8.48
C GLU A 251 3.45 -4.12 8.52
N ILE A 252 2.26 -3.66 8.10
CA ILE A 252 1.86 -2.25 8.22
C ILE A 252 1.82 -1.83 9.69
N LEU A 253 1.23 -2.64 10.58
CA LEU A 253 1.18 -2.33 12.02
C LEU A 253 2.57 -2.21 12.63
N LEU A 254 3.53 -3.05 12.21
CA LEU A 254 4.91 -2.96 12.70
C LEU A 254 5.64 -1.71 12.18
N ARG A 255 5.38 -1.30 10.94
CA ARG A 255 5.89 -0.01 10.41
C ARG A 255 5.37 1.15 11.24
N LEU A 256 4.06 1.18 11.50
CA LEU A 256 3.41 2.22 12.30
C LEU A 256 3.92 2.22 13.75
N LEU A 257 4.10 1.04 14.36
CA LEU A 257 4.65 0.92 15.70
C LEU A 257 6.06 1.51 15.79
N GLY A 258 6.95 1.14 14.85
CA GLY A 258 8.30 1.71 14.77
C GLY A 258 8.27 3.24 14.66
N GLN A 259 7.42 3.76 13.77
CA GLN A 259 7.27 5.19 13.54
C GLN A 259 6.67 5.96 14.74
N CYS A 260 5.85 5.30 15.57
CA CYS A 260 5.26 5.90 16.76
C CYS A 260 6.19 5.89 17.98
N CYS A 261 7.20 5.01 18.00
CA CYS A 261 8.15 4.91 19.10
C CYS A 261 9.10 6.11 19.18
N SER A 262 9.47 6.48 20.40
CA SER A 262 10.56 7.41 20.72
C SER A 262 11.53 6.75 21.69
N ASP A 263 12.70 7.37 21.94
CA ASP A 263 13.75 6.84 22.81
C ASP A 263 13.25 6.46 24.21
N PHE A 264 12.17 7.08 24.69
CA PHE A 264 11.57 6.84 26.00
C PHE A 264 10.42 5.82 26.00
N HIS A 265 9.87 5.48 24.83
CA HIS A 265 8.69 4.63 24.70
C HIS A 265 8.89 3.57 23.61
N VAL A 266 9.72 2.58 23.92
CA VAL A 266 9.94 1.39 23.07
C VAL A 266 9.46 0.15 23.82
N PRO A 267 8.55 -0.66 23.24
CA PRO A 267 8.08 -1.88 23.88
C PRO A 267 9.08 -3.04 23.66
N SER A 268 10.31 -2.90 24.14
CA SER A 268 11.44 -3.80 23.81
C SER A 268 11.15 -5.27 24.07
N GLU A 269 10.53 -5.61 25.21
CA GLU A 269 10.16 -7.01 25.52
C GLU A 269 9.15 -7.59 24.53
N PHE A 270 8.25 -6.77 24.00
CA PHE A 270 7.29 -7.18 22.99
C PHE A 270 8.00 -7.44 21.67
N ILE A 271 8.88 -6.52 21.25
CA ILE A 271 9.64 -6.64 19.99
C ILE A 271 10.52 -7.89 19.97
N LEU A 272 11.22 -8.19 21.07
CA LEU A 272 12.09 -9.37 21.17
C LEU A 272 11.35 -10.71 20.99
N LYS A 273 10.04 -10.75 21.27
CA LYS A 273 9.20 -11.95 21.10
C LYS A 273 8.65 -12.12 19.69
N LEU A 274 8.78 -11.12 18.82
CA LEU A 274 8.27 -11.19 17.46
C LEU A 274 9.13 -12.11 16.58
N PRO A 275 8.56 -12.71 15.51
CA PRO A 275 9.34 -13.32 14.44
C PRO A 275 10.39 -12.35 13.88
N GLY A 276 11.58 -12.87 13.55
CA GLY A 276 12.73 -12.03 13.16
C GLY A 276 12.45 -11.06 12.00
N HIS A 277 11.69 -11.47 10.98
CA HIS A 277 11.33 -10.57 9.88
C HIS A 277 10.43 -9.40 10.32
N LEU A 278 9.55 -9.59 11.32
CA LEU A 278 8.74 -8.52 11.89
C LEU A 278 9.58 -7.59 12.79
N GLN A 279 10.59 -8.13 13.50
CA GLN A 279 11.57 -7.31 14.21
C GLN A 279 12.32 -6.39 13.24
N ILE A 280 12.79 -6.92 12.10
CA ILE A 280 13.48 -6.15 11.06
C ILE A 280 12.60 -4.99 10.55
N ILE A 281 11.33 -5.26 10.25
CA ILE A 281 10.39 -4.22 9.79
C ILE A 281 10.21 -3.15 10.86
N PHE A 282 10.07 -3.53 12.13
CA PHE A 282 10.00 -2.56 13.23
C PHE A 282 11.26 -1.70 13.31
N TYR A 283 12.46 -2.31 13.37
CA TYR A 283 13.72 -1.57 13.50
C TYR A 283 13.98 -0.62 12.32
N ALA A 284 13.63 -1.05 11.10
CA ALA A 284 13.72 -0.21 9.91
C ALA A 284 12.91 1.09 10.03
N HIS A 285 11.76 1.05 10.71
CA HIS A 285 10.83 2.18 10.81
C HIS A 285 10.97 2.95 12.13
N TYR A 286 11.49 2.31 13.19
CA TYR A 286 11.95 3.01 14.38
C TYR A 286 13.18 3.88 14.05
N ALA A 287 14.00 3.40 13.11
CA ALA A 287 15.08 4.12 12.46
C ALA A 287 16.19 4.64 13.40
N ASP A 288 16.21 4.15 14.64
CA ASP A 288 17.25 4.44 15.63
C ASP A 288 18.48 3.58 15.36
N SER A 289 19.58 4.25 15.03
CA SER A 289 20.88 3.66 14.72
C SER A 289 21.50 2.87 15.89
N GLY A 290 21.04 3.07 17.13
CA GLY A 290 21.38 2.22 18.26
C GLY A 290 20.94 0.76 18.08
N ASN A 291 20.00 0.47 17.17
CA ASN A 291 19.53 -0.88 16.86
C ASN A 291 20.27 -1.54 15.68
N LEU A 292 21.26 -0.88 15.07
CA LEU A 292 22.08 -1.50 14.03
C LEU A 292 22.73 -2.82 14.47
N PRO A 293 23.26 -2.99 15.71
CA PRO A 293 23.76 -4.28 16.17
C PRO A 293 22.69 -5.40 16.13
N ASN A 294 21.44 -5.10 16.48
CA ASN A 294 20.34 -6.07 16.42
C ASN A 294 20.03 -6.46 14.96
N LEU A 295 20.02 -5.48 14.04
CA LEU A 295 19.82 -5.73 12.61
C LEU A 295 20.96 -6.55 12.00
N LEU A 296 22.22 -6.27 12.37
CA LEU A 296 23.38 -7.04 11.93
C LEU A 296 23.32 -8.49 12.43
N HIS A 297 22.95 -8.71 13.69
CA HIS A 297 22.75 -10.07 14.21
C HIS A 297 21.59 -10.81 13.50
N LEU A 298 20.50 -10.11 13.15
CA LEU A 298 19.44 -10.70 12.35
C LEU A 298 19.89 -10.99 10.90
N MET A 299 20.83 -10.22 10.36
CA MET A 299 21.41 -10.40 9.03
C MET A 299 22.25 -11.67 8.90
N GLU A 300 22.86 -12.13 10.00
CA GLU A 300 23.61 -13.40 10.06
C GLU A 300 22.73 -14.63 9.77
N LYS A 301 21.42 -14.51 9.95
CA LYS A 301 20.47 -15.59 9.65
C LYS A 301 20.19 -15.60 8.14
N GLU A 302 20.55 -16.70 7.48
CA GLU A 302 20.47 -16.84 6.01
C GLU A 302 19.14 -16.34 5.42
N ASP A 303 18.02 -16.77 6.00
CA ASP A 303 16.67 -16.42 5.53
C ASP A 303 16.30 -14.95 5.72
N LEU A 304 16.93 -14.26 6.68
CA LEU A 304 16.66 -12.86 7.02
C LEU A 304 17.71 -11.89 6.46
N SER A 305 18.86 -12.39 6.02
CA SER A 305 20.01 -11.63 5.55
C SER A 305 19.64 -10.46 4.63
N ARG A 306 18.94 -10.76 3.53
CA ARG A 306 18.55 -9.79 2.50
C ARG A 306 17.61 -8.70 3.02
N ILE A 307 16.59 -9.07 3.80
CA ILE A 307 15.64 -8.08 4.34
C ILE A 307 16.27 -7.27 5.48
N ALA A 308 17.16 -7.86 6.28
CA ALA A 308 17.95 -7.13 7.27
C ALA A 308 18.87 -6.11 6.58
N PHE A 309 19.46 -6.46 5.42
CA PHE A 309 20.28 -5.52 4.66
C PHE A 309 19.46 -4.34 4.12
N VAL A 310 18.24 -4.56 3.64
CA VAL A 310 17.32 -3.47 3.31
C VAL A 310 17.08 -2.56 4.52
N ALA A 311 16.82 -3.12 5.71
CA ALA A 311 16.64 -2.31 6.92
C ALA A 311 17.89 -1.51 7.31
N VAL A 312 19.08 -2.12 7.19
CA VAL A 312 20.36 -1.42 7.39
C VAL A 312 20.53 -0.29 6.38
N SER A 313 20.25 -0.53 5.10
CA SER A 313 20.29 0.48 4.03
C SER A 313 19.39 1.67 4.35
N LEU A 314 18.16 1.42 4.82
CA LEU A 314 17.22 2.49 5.18
C LEU A 314 17.76 3.43 6.27
N ILE A 315 18.54 2.90 7.23
CA ILE A 315 19.11 3.68 8.33
C ILE A 315 20.43 4.34 7.91
N THR A 316 21.33 3.59 7.26
CA THR A 316 22.72 3.96 7.03
C THR A 316 22.97 4.63 5.68
N GLY A 317 22.12 4.36 4.69
CA GLY A 317 22.31 4.84 3.32
C GLY A 317 23.17 3.96 2.44
N LEU A 318 23.66 2.81 2.95
CA LEU A 318 24.39 1.83 2.14
C LEU A 318 23.50 1.33 1.00
N ASP A 319 24.01 1.35 -0.24
CA ASP A 319 23.23 0.95 -1.40
C ASP A 319 23.10 -0.57 -1.48
N ILE A 320 21.86 -1.06 -1.63
CA ILE A 320 21.56 -2.49 -1.70
C ILE A 320 21.98 -3.13 -3.03
N ASP A 321 22.29 -2.30 -4.04
CA ASP A 321 22.75 -2.73 -5.37
C ASP A 321 24.27 -2.58 -5.55
N ASP A 322 24.99 -2.04 -4.55
CA ASP A 322 26.44 -1.86 -4.63
C ASP A 322 27.18 -3.19 -4.44
N THR A 323 27.96 -3.54 -5.46
CA THR A 323 28.81 -4.75 -5.49
C THR A 323 29.81 -4.84 -4.35
N GLU A 324 30.20 -3.72 -3.70
CA GLU A 324 31.04 -3.75 -2.50
C GLU A 324 30.35 -4.47 -1.33
N TYR A 325 29.04 -4.31 -1.21
CA TYR A 325 28.23 -4.87 -0.12
C TYR A 325 27.54 -6.18 -0.48
N LEU A 326 27.79 -6.71 -1.67
CA LEU A 326 27.17 -7.94 -2.16
C LEU A 326 28.21 -9.05 -2.34
N LEU A 327 27.81 -10.28 -2.03
CA LEU A 327 28.53 -11.46 -2.45
C LEU A 327 28.35 -11.68 -3.96
N PRO A 328 29.33 -12.25 -4.66
CA PRO A 328 29.21 -12.56 -6.08
C PRO A 328 27.94 -13.37 -6.36
N THR A 329 27.23 -13.00 -7.42
CA THR A 329 26.00 -13.68 -7.84
C THR A 329 26.30 -15.15 -8.08
N GLN A 330 25.65 -16.03 -7.33
CA GLN A 330 25.61 -17.46 -7.63
C GLN A 330 24.33 -17.75 -8.40
N ASP A 331 24.36 -18.75 -9.29
CA ASP A 331 23.16 -19.28 -9.96
C ASP A 331 22.25 -19.95 -8.91
N GLU A 332 21.54 -19.12 -8.16
CA GLU A 332 20.49 -19.55 -7.26
C GLU A 332 19.20 -19.72 -8.04
N LYS A 333 18.56 -20.88 -7.88
CA LYS A 333 17.17 -21.00 -8.25
C LYS A 333 16.39 -19.94 -7.48
N LEU A 334 15.62 -19.13 -8.23
CA LEU A 334 14.66 -18.22 -7.63
C LEU A 334 13.82 -19.01 -6.62
N PRO A 335 13.78 -18.61 -5.34
CA PRO A 335 13.02 -19.34 -4.35
C PRO A 335 11.55 -19.34 -4.77
N GLU A 336 10.88 -20.49 -4.63
CA GLU A 336 9.43 -20.54 -4.87
C GLU A 336 8.74 -19.45 -4.04
N ILE A 337 7.79 -18.72 -4.64
CA ILE A 337 7.00 -17.70 -3.95
C ILE A 337 5.92 -18.39 -3.09
N SER A 338 6.35 -19.29 -2.21
CA SER A 338 5.51 -20.07 -1.30
C SER A 338 5.45 -19.46 0.10
N SER A 339 6.35 -18.51 0.42
CA SER A 339 6.40 -17.82 1.71
C SER A 339 6.44 -16.30 1.55
N ARG A 340 5.87 -15.57 2.54
CA ARG A 340 5.92 -14.10 2.57
C ARG A 340 7.36 -13.57 2.62
N LEU A 341 8.26 -14.31 3.27
CA LEU A 341 9.67 -13.95 3.35
C LEU A 341 10.36 -13.98 1.98
N ASN A 342 10.00 -14.96 1.11
CA ASN A 342 10.50 -15.01 -0.26
C ASN A 342 10.09 -13.78 -1.08
N VAL A 343 8.87 -13.27 -0.86
CA VAL A 343 8.40 -12.02 -1.50
C VAL A 343 9.23 -10.83 -1.03
N LEU A 344 9.47 -10.69 0.28
CA LEU A 344 10.19 -9.56 0.85
C LEU A 344 11.68 -9.52 0.45
N ARG A 345 12.27 -10.68 0.15
CA ARG A 345 13.69 -10.78 -0.26
C ARG A 345 13.91 -10.86 -1.77
N ALA A 346 12.84 -10.92 -2.57
CA ALA A 346 12.93 -11.09 -4.01
C ALA A 346 13.68 -9.91 -4.67
N GLY A 347 14.61 -10.23 -5.57
CA GLY A 347 15.41 -9.23 -6.30
C GLY A 347 16.57 -8.61 -5.50
N ILE A 348 16.74 -8.93 -4.21
CA ILE A 348 17.83 -8.39 -3.39
C ILE A 348 19.04 -9.32 -3.43
N GLY A 349 20.22 -8.76 -3.69
CA GLY A 349 21.50 -9.48 -3.70
C GLY A 349 21.85 -10.07 -2.32
N ARG A 350 22.70 -11.11 -2.30
CA ARG A 350 23.20 -11.67 -1.03
C ARG A 350 24.17 -10.68 -0.38
N PRO A 351 23.92 -10.22 0.87
CA PRO A 351 24.80 -9.26 1.52
C PRO A 351 26.16 -9.85 1.91
N ASN A 352 27.22 -9.07 1.75
CA ASN A 352 28.53 -9.32 2.35
C ASN A 352 28.55 -8.75 3.78
N ILE A 353 28.23 -9.61 4.75
CA ILE A 353 28.00 -9.22 6.15
C ILE A 353 29.22 -8.54 6.76
N ASP A 354 30.44 -8.99 6.45
CA ASP A 354 31.67 -8.43 7.02
C ASP A 354 31.90 -6.98 6.55
N LYS A 355 31.70 -6.74 5.25
CA LYS A 355 31.82 -5.41 4.64
C LYS A 355 30.75 -4.46 5.19
N ILE A 356 29.51 -4.92 5.26
CA ILE A 356 28.39 -4.13 5.79
C ILE A 356 28.60 -3.81 7.26
N THR A 357 28.98 -4.79 8.09
CA THR A 357 29.25 -4.61 9.52
C THR A 357 30.35 -3.56 9.75
N SER A 358 31.42 -3.63 8.96
CA SER A 358 32.50 -2.65 9.01
C SER A 358 32.00 -1.24 8.67
N ALA A 359 31.23 -1.11 7.59
CA ALA A 359 30.67 0.18 7.14
C ALA A 359 29.66 0.77 8.12
N CYS A 360 28.88 -0.07 8.82
CA CYS A 360 27.84 0.34 9.77
C CYS A 360 28.40 1.01 11.04
N SER A 361 29.65 0.73 11.41
CA SER A 361 30.22 1.14 12.70
C SER A 361 30.21 2.66 12.90
N GLN A 362 30.34 3.44 11.82
CA GLN A 362 30.30 4.91 11.86
C GLN A 362 28.90 5.51 12.12
N TYR A 363 27.84 4.71 12.03
CA TYR A 363 26.45 5.19 12.18
C TYR A 363 25.85 4.85 13.54
N ILE A 364 26.46 3.95 14.31
CA ILE A 364 25.90 3.46 15.58
C ILE A 364 25.84 4.60 16.61
N GLY A 365 24.68 4.76 17.25
CA GLY A 365 24.50 5.71 18.36
C GLY A 365 24.26 7.17 17.92
N HIS A 366 24.02 7.42 16.64
CA HIS A 366 23.67 8.73 16.10
C HIS A 366 22.17 9.07 16.20
N GLY A 367 21.42 8.33 17.01
CA GLY A 367 19.97 8.46 17.15
C GLY A 367 19.22 8.07 15.88
N LYS A 368 18.10 8.73 15.59
CA LYS A 368 17.26 8.42 14.42
C LYS A 368 17.89 8.92 13.12
N LEU A 369 18.09 8.01 12.18
CA LEU A 369 18.64 8.30 10.86
C LEU A 369 17.72 7.81 9.76
N LEU A 370 17.69 8.54 8.66
CA LEU A 370 17.18 8.07 7.37
C LEU A 370 18.33 8.19 6.38
N ARG A 371 18.73 7.08 5.76
CA ARG A 371 19.79 7.04 4.74
C ARG A 371 21.07 7.78 5.18
N GLY A 372 21.51 7.52 6.41
CA GLY A 372 22.78 8.01 6.96
C GLY A 372 22.75 9.43 7.54
N LYS A 373 21.61 10.12 7.48
CA LYS A 373 21.47 11.50 8.01
C LYS A 373 20.33 11.61 9.00
N GLY A 374 20.47 12.57 9.92
CA GLY A 374 19.38 12.95 10.83
C GLY A 374 18.12 13.37 10.05
N ILE A 375 16.96 13.04 10.62
CA ILE A 375 15.66 13.24 9.98
C ILE A 375 15.30 14.73 10.04
N THR A 376 15.27 15.38 8.88
CA THR A 376 14.92 16.80 8.72
C THR A 376 13.96 16.98 7.55
N ILE A 377 13.18 18.07 7.54
CA ILE A 377 12.23 18.38 6.45
C ILE A 377 12.93 18.36 5.08
N SER A 378 14.09 19.03 4.97
CA SER A 378 14.85 19.10 3.70
C SER A 378 15.29 17.71 3.22
N TRP A 379 15.76 16.88 4.15
CA TRP A 379 16.24 15.55 3.81
C TRP A 379 15.09 14.61 3.43
N CYS A 380 13.97 14.67 4.15
CA CYS A 380 12.77 13.92 3.81
C CYS A 380 12.21 14.34 2.43
N ASN A 381 12.20 15.64 2.10
CA ASN A 381 11.78 16.09 0.76
C ASN A 381 12.67 15.53 -0.36
N THR A 382 13.99 15.45 -0.13
CA THR A 382 14.92 14.86 -1.11
C THR A 382 14.59 13.39 -1.35
N ASN A 383 14.51 12.62 -0.26
CA ASN A 383 14.20 11.19 -0.30
C ASN A 383 12.78 10.90 -0.86
N PHE A 384 11.81 11.77 -0.58
CA PHE A 384 10.46 11.63 -1.11
C PHE A 384 10.40 11.75 -2.64
N ASN A 385 11.29 12.52 -3.27
CA ASN A 385 11.26 12.78 -4.71
C ASN A 385 12.08 11.78 -5.54
N GLU A 386 13.15 11.23 -4.97
CA GLU A 386 14.19 10.55 -5.77
C GLU A 386 14.32 9.04 -5.48
N GLU A 387 13.81 8.57 -4.34
CA GLU A 387 14.13 7.22 -3.84
C GLU A 387 13.04 6.17 -4.07
N SER A 388 13.29 4.94 -3.59
CA SER A 388 12.35 3.82 -3.69
C SER A 388 11.07 4.05 -2.88
N GLN A 389 9.98 3.37 -3.25
CA GLN A 389 8.67 3.56 -2.61
C GLN A 389 8.71 3.37 -1.09
N LEU A 390 9.51 2.42 -0.59
CA LEU A 390 9.68 2.24 0.85
C LEU A 390 10.30 3.48 1.54
N ILE A 391 11.34 4.07 0.94
CA ILE A 391 11.98 5.27 1.47
C ILE A 391 11.05 6.47 1.38
N ARG A 392 10.32 6.61 0.27
CA ARG A 392 9.33 7.67 0.09
C ARG A 392 8.23 7.60 1.12
N TRP A 393 7.76 6.40 1.45
CA TRP A 393 6.76 6.20 2.50
C TRP A 393 7.26 6.67 3.87
N ILE A 394 8.50 6.31 4.24
CA ILE A 394 9.13 6.77 5.49
C ILE A 394 9.30 8.29 5.49
N ALA A 395 9.77 8.86 4.38
CA ALA A 395 9.93 10.30 4.23
C ALA A 395 8.59 11.05 4.36
N ALA A 396 7.53 10.54 3.71
CA ALA A 396 6.19 11.11 3.79
C ALA A 396 5.62 11.10 5.21
N TRP A 397 5.87 10.03 5.97
CA TRP A 397 5.50 9.96 7.39
C TRP A 397 6.13 11.10 8.20
N HIS A 398 7.44 11.32 8.03
CA HIS A 398 8.14 12.38 8.74
C HIS A 398 7.71 13.76 8.28
N LEU A 399 7.51 13.98 6.97
CA LEU A 399 7.00 15.25 6.43
C LEU A 399 5.62 15.58 7.01
N PHE A 400 4.71 14.61 7.07
CA PHE A 400 3.41 14.79 7.71
C PHE A 400 3.57 15.16 9.18
N SER A 401 4.41 14.41 9.92
CA SER A 401 4.65 14.64 11.35
C SER A 401 5.29 16.01 11.65
N PHE A 402 6.09 16.56 10.72
CA PHE A 402 6.64 17.91 10.82
C PHE A 402 5.62 18.99 10.48
N ASN A 403 4.73 18.72 9.52
CA ASN A 403 3.73 19.68 9.09
C ASN A 403 2.39 19.00 8.75
N ASN A 404 1.51 19.02 9.74
CA ASN A 404 0.16 18.49 9.66
C ASN A 404 -0.76 19.20 8.64
N SER A 405 -0.32 20.30 8.01
CA SER A 405 -1.08 20.95 6.94
C SER A 405 -1.02 20.18 5.61
N ILE A 406 -0.03 19.28 5.45
CA ILE A 406 0.07 18.40 4.30
C ILE A 406 -0.74 17.15 4.62
N PRO A 407 -1.64 16.67 3.74
CA PRO A 407 -2.34 15.42 3.98
C PRO A 407 -1.34 14.23 3.99
N PRO A 408 -1.67 13.11 4.65
CA PRO A 408 -0.86 11.91 4.56
C PRO A 408 -0.67 11.48 3.10
N LEU A 409 0.58 11.21 2.71
CA LEU A 409 0.95 10.66 1.40
C LEU A 409 1.39 9.22 1.65
N ASP A 410 0.45 8.27 1.62
CA ASP A 410 0.73 6.88 2.01
C ASP A 410 0.16 5.82 1.06
N ASN A 411 -0.52 6.23 -0.03
CA ASN A 411 -0.91 5.36 -1.13
C ASN A 411 -0.01 5.55 -2.35
N VAL A 412 0.14 4.51 -3.16
CA VAL A 412 0.94 4.55 -4.41
C VAL A 412 0.43 5.61 -5.38
N SER A 413 -0.84 5.99 -5.33
CA SER A 413 -1.41 7.06 -6.14
C SER A 413 -1.16 8.48 -5.60
N ASP A 414 -0.81 8.60 -4.32
CA ASP A 414 -0.46 9.86 -3.66
C ASP A 414 1.05 10.14 -3.78
N PHE A 415 1.78 9.11 -4.22
CA PHE A 415 3.20 8.99 -4.50
C PHE A 415 3.43 9.10 -6.01
#